data_AF-A9A6V4-F1
#
_entry.id   AF-A9A6V4-F1
#
_cell.length_a   1.000
_cell.length_b   1.000
_cell.length_c   1.000
_cell.angle_alpha   90.00
_cell.angle_beta   90.00
_cell.angle_gamma   90.00
#
_symmetry.space_group_name_H-M   'P 1'
#
loop_
_entity.id
_entity.type
_entity.pdbx_description
1 polymer ?
#
loop_
_entity_poly.entity_id
_entity_poly.type
_entity_poly.pdbx_seq_one_letter_code
_entity_poly.pdbx_strand_id
1 'polypeptide(L)' 'MKEKTIIKQVKPSGNTGHVTLPKKLIGKKVKITIKEGENKDD' A
#
# COMPACT_ATOMS: atom_id res chain seq x y z
N MET A 1 14.66 13.48 -16.25
CA MET A 1 13.81 13.81 -15.09
C MET A 1 13.75 12.59 -14.18
N LYS A 2 14.12 12.69 -12.89
CA LYS A 2 13.91 11.59 -11.93
C LYS A 2 12.41 11.41 -11.73
N GLU A 3 11.83 10.32 -12.22
CA GLU A 3 10.44 9.96 -11.92
C GLU A 3 10.29 9.86 -10.40
N LYS A 4 9.47 10.76 -9.83
CA LYS A 4 9.16 10.73 -8.40
C LYS A 4 8.23 9.55 -8.15
N THR A 5 8.77 8.44 -7.65
CA THR A 5 8.00 7.30 -7.18
C THR A 5 7.06 7.72 -6.04
N ILE A 6 5.76 7.53 -6.23
CA ILE A 6 4.75 7.82 -5.21
C ILE A 6 4.77 6.67 -4.21
N ILE A 7 5.30 6.92 -3.01
CA ILE A 7 5.33 5.96 -1.90
C ILE A 7 4.09 6.24 -1.05
N LYS A 8 3.20 5.25 -0.92
CA LYS A 8 2.02 5.36 -0.06
C LYS A 8 1.93 4.18 0.89
N GLN A 9 1.84 4.48 2.19
CA GLN A 9 1.50 3.51 3.22
C GLN A 9 -0.01 3.32 3.23
N VAL A 10 -0.44 2.07 3.23
CA VAL A 10 -1.84 1.67 3.18
C VAL A 10 -2.03 0.50 4.12
N LYS A 11 -3.08 0.57 4.95
CA LYS A 11 -3.49 -0.51 5.83
C LYS A 11 -4.39 -1.46 5.02
N PRO A 12 -4.11 -2.77 4.97
CA PRO A 12 -5.02 -3.71 4.36
C PRO A 12 -6.33 -3.78 5.14
N SER A 13 -7.44 -4.09 4.45
CA SER A 13 -8.76 -4.27 5.04
C SER A 13 -9.29 -5.67 4.78
N GLY A 14 -9.87 -6.28 5.81
CA GLY A 14 -10.43 -7.65 5.75
C GLY A 14 -9.37 -8.74 5.85
N ASN A 15 -9.83 -10.00 5.89
CA ASN A 15 -8.97 -11.18 6.10
C ASN A 15 -8.28 -11.66 4.82
N THR A 16 -8.53 -11.00 3.69
CA THR A 16 -8.05 -11.38 2.34
C THR A 16 -6.89 -10.51 1.85
N GLY A 17 -6.41 -9.55 2.65
CA GLY A 17 -5.27 -8.69 2.28
C GLY A 17 -5.59 -7.65 1.20
N HIS A 18 -6.86 -7.29 1.02
CA HIS A 18 -7.24 -6.24 0.06
C HIS A 18 -6.72 -4.87 0.50
N VAL A 19 -6.19 -4.11 -0.45
CA VAL A 19 -5.63 -2.77 -0.23
C VAL A 19 -6.30 -1.78 -1.19
N THR A 20 -6.84 -0.70 -0.63
CA THR A 20 -7.52 0.34 -1.43
C THR A 20 -6.58 1.52 -1.71
N LEU A 21 -6.53 1.95 -2.98
CA LEU A 21 -5.77 3.11 -3.42
C LEU A 21 -6.69 4.22 -3.97
N PRO A 22 -6.31 5.51 -3.84
CA PRO A 22 -7.05 6.60 -4.47
C PRO A 22 -7.12 6.48 -5.99
N LYS A 23 -8.28 6.79 -6.59
CA LYS A 23 -8.50 6.75 -8.05
C LYS A 23 -7.47 7.56 -8.86
N LYS A 24 -6.94 8.65 -8.30
CA LYS A 24 -5.89 9.49 -8.93
C LYS A 24 -4.55 8.78 -9.21
N LEU A 25 -4.38 7.56 -8.69
CA LEU A 25 -3.17 6.74 -8.87
C LEU A 25 -3.37 5.61 -9.91
N ILE A 26 -4.55 5.48 -10.50
CA ILE A 26 -4.80 4.51 -11.59
C ILE A 26 -3.85 4.82 -12.76
N GLY A 27 -3.21 3.78 -13.31
CA GLY A 27 -2.25 3.89 -14.41
C GLY A 27 -0.86 4.39 -14.03
N LYS A 28 -0.59 4.66 -12.73
CA LYS A 28 0.74 5.10 -12.25
C LYS A 28 1.47 3.95 -11.56
N LYS A 29 2.80 3.90 -11.72
CA LYS A 29 3.65 2.97 -10.96
C LYS A 29 3.73 3.43 -9.51
N VAL A 30 3.29 2.58 -8.59
CA VAL A 30 3.28 2.84 -7.15
C VAL A 30 4.06 1.77 -6.40
N LYS A 31 4.75 2.17 -5.34
CA LYS A 31 5.38 1.24 -4.39
C LYS A 31 4.56 1.26 -3.10
N ILE A 32 3.92 0.13 -2.81
CA ILE A 32 3.22 -0.08 -1.54
C ILE A 32 4.22 -0.72 -0.58
N THR A 33 4.28 -0.22 0.64
CA THR A 33 5.05 -0.84 1.72
C THR A 33 4.09 -1.10 2.85
N ILE A 34 3.81 -2.38 3.09
CA ILE A 34 3.02 -2.82 4.23
C ILE A 34 3.98 -2.84 5.41
N LYS A 35 3.71 -2.05 6.44
CA LYS A 35 4.41 -2.19 7.72
C LYS A 35 3.75 -3.36 8.45
N GLU A 36 4.52 -4.41 8.74
CA GLU A 36 4.08 -5.42 9.71
C GLU A 36 3.83 -4.71 11.04
N GLY A 37 2.59 -4.79 11.52
CA GLY A 37 2.19 -4.29 12.83
C GLY A 37 1.65 -5.46 13.65
N GLU A 38 2.46 -5.87 14.63
CA GLU A 38 2.09 -6.30 15.99
C GLU A 38 1.13 -7.48 16.23
N ASN A 39 0.63 -8.17 15.21
CA ASN A 39 -0.11 -9.42 15.42
C ASN A 39 0.74 -10.63 15.04
N LYS A 40 1.79 -10.89 15.84
CA LYS A 40 2.24 -12.27 16.06
C LYS A 40 1.46 -12.77 17.26
N ASP A 41 0.28 -13.31 17.02
CA ASP A 41 -0.32 -14.21 18.01
C ASP A 41 0.53 -15.50 17.99
N ASP A 42 0.91 -15.96 19.20
CA ASP A 42 1.83 -17.07 19.54
C ASP A 42 1.87 -18.27 18.58
#